data_AF-A0A060YIN7-F1
#
_entry.id   AF-A0A060YIN7-F1
#
_cell.length_a   1.000
_cell.length_b   1.000
_cell.length_c   1.000
_cell.angle_alpha   90.00
_cell.angle_beta   90.00
_cell.angle_gamma   90.00
#
_symmetry.space_group_name_H-M   'P 1'
#
loop_
_entity.id
_entity.type
_entity.pdbx_description
1 polymer ?
#
loop_
_entity_poly.entity_id
_entity_poly.type
_entity_poly.pdbx_seq_one_letter_code
_entity_poly.pdbx_strand_id
1 'polypeptide(L)'
;HTLLHTQLLQAHPGQECQVTHTHYFTHSFYKHILGKSVRYTDMESEDYPFFQGLVYLLENNVSTLGYELTFSTEVQEFGVCEVRDLKPNGGNIIVTEENKKEYVHLVCQMKMTGAIRKQLSAYLEGFYEIIPKRLISIFTEQELELLISGLPTIDIDDLKANTEIPLSVEKQWNTGCSYVKACD
;
A
#
# COMPACT_ATOMS: atom_id res chain seq x y z
N HIS A 1 10.30 11.51 11.60
CA HIS A 1 10.54 12.95 11.36
C HIS A 1 11.56 13.14 10.23
N THR A 2 11.48 12.33 9.18
CA THR A 2 12.46 12.31 8.09
C THR A 2 11.79 11.66 6.89
N LEU A 3 11.07 12.48 6.10
CA LEU A 3 10.65 12.26 4.71
C LEU A 3 9.77 13.45 4.25
N LEU A 4 10.13 14.68 4.66
CA LEU A 4 9.46 15.92 4.26
C LEU A 4 10.42 16.94 3.63
N HIS A 5 11.57 16.49 3.17
CA HIS A 5 12.52 17.35 2.48
C HIS A 5 13.00 16.59 1.25
N THR A 6 12.43 16.90 0.08
CA THR A 6 13.15 17.39 -1.11
C THR A 6 12.23 17.30 -2.33
N GLN A 7 11.35 18.29 -2.52
CA GLN A 7 10.94 18.73 -3.86
C GLN A 7 10.93 20.25 -3.85
N LEU A 8 12.12 20.82 -4.08
CA LEU A 8 12.29 22.26 -4.31
C LEU A 8 11.92 22.58 -5.75
N LEU A 9 10.69 23.07 -5.92
CA LEU A 9 10.33 24.30 -6.66
C LEU A 9 11.17 24.64 -7.90
N GLN A 10 10.62 24.37 -9.09
CA GLN A 10 10.72 25.29 -10.22
C GLN A 10 9.45 26.14 -10.24
N ALA A 11 9.49 27.28 -9.54
CA ALA A 11 8.39 28.24 -9.54
C ALA A 11 8.62 29.30 -10.64
N HIS A 12 7.70 29.37 -11.60
CA HIS A 12 7.58 30.51 -12.52
C HIS A 12 6.93 31.70 -11.78
N PRO A 13 7.38 32.96 -12.02
CA PRO A 13 6.85 34.11 -11.30
C PRO A 13 5.48 34.51 -11.86
N GLY A 14 4.41 34.32 -11.07
CA GLY A 14 3.08 34.86 -11.38
C GLY A 14 1.87 33.97 -11.09
N GLN A 15 2.04 32.72 -10.67
CA GLN A 15 0.93 31.89 -10.21
C GLN A 15 0.84 31.92 -8.68
N GLU A 16 -0.33 32.26 -8.15
CA GLU A 16 -0.69 31.96 -6.76
C GLU A 16 -0.43 30.47 -6.54
N CYS A 17 0.58 30.14 -5.72
CA CYS A 17 0.79 28.77 -5.27
C CYS A 17 -0.39 28.40 -4.38
N GLN A 18 -1.47 27.87 -4.97
CA GLN A 18 -2.38 27.02 -4.22
C GLN A 18 -1.57 25.79 -3.84
N VAL A 19 -1.06 25.79 -2.61
CA VAL A 19 -0.49 24.59 -2.01
C VAL A 19 -1.66 23.66 -1.74
N THR A 20 -2.11 22.94 -2.77
CA THR A 20 -2.97 21.78 -2.61
C THR A 20 -2.10 20.77 -1.87
N HIS A 21 -2.22 20.72 -0.54
CA HIS A 21 -1.59 19.67 0.24
C HIS A 21 -2.30 18.36 -0.09
N THR A 22 -1.90 17.73 -1.20
CA THR A 22 -2.42 16.43 -1.60
C THR A 22 -1.75 15.39 -0.72
N HIS A 23 -2.55 14.81 0.18
CA HIS A 23 -2.09 13.80 1.11
C HIS A 23 -2.37 12.42 0.51
N TYR A 24 -1.32 11.76 0.03
CA TYR A 24 -1.40 10.39 -0.47
C TYR A 24 -1.15 9.42 0.68
N PHE A 25 -2.16 8.63 1.02
CA PHE A 25 -1.99 7.48 1.91
C PHE A 25 -1.57 6.24 1.11
N THR A 26 -1.08 5.23 1.82
CA THR A 26 -0.79 3.95 1.19
C THR A 26 -2.06 3.19 0.82
N HIS A 27 -1.97 2.29 -0.16
CA HIS A 27 -3.11 1.49 -0.62
C HIS A 27 -3.76 0.66 0.51
N SER A 28 -2.94 0.15 1.44
CA SER A 28 -3.39 -0.58 2.63
C SER A 28 -4.26 0.30 3.56
N PHE A 29 -3.97 1.59 3.66
CA PHE A 29 -4.74 2.53 4.45
C PHE A 29 -6.14 2.79 3.87
N TYR A 30 -6.25 2.97 2.55
CA TYR A 30 -7.57 3.11 1.90
C TYR A 30 -8.42 1.85 2.07
N LYS A 31 -7.81 0.66 2.03
CA LYS A 31 -8.51 -0.59 2.35
C LYS A 31 -9.09 -0.59 3.75
N HIS A 32 -8.34 -0.09 4.74
CA HIS A 32 -8.83 0.03 6.10
C HIS A 32 -10.03 0.98 6.21
N ILE A 33 -10.01 2.12 5.50
CA ILE A 33 -11.16 3.05 5.44
C ILE A 33 -12.39 2.39 4.83
N LEU A 34 -12.22 1.61 3.76
CA LEU A 34 -13.31 0.87 3.12
C LEU A 34 -13.76 -0.35 3.94
N GLY A 35 -13.03 -0.72 4.99
CA GLY A 35 -13.27 -1.95 5.75
C GLY A 35 -12.96 -3.23 4.98
N LYS A 36 -12.09 -3.14 3.96
CA LYS A 36 -11.59 -4.27 3.19
C LYS A 36 -10.37 -4.88 3.88
N SER A 37 -10.23 -6.20 3.79
CA SER A 37 -9.04 -6.90 4.26
C SER A 37 -7.85 -6.63 3.35
N VAL A 38 -6.71 -6.31 3.95
CA VAL A 38 -5.43 -6.22 3.26
C VAL A 38 -5.00 -7.60 2.76
N ARG A 39 -4.37 -7.64 1.59
CA ARG A 39 -3.85 -8.84 0.93
C ARG A 39 -2.33 -8.78 0.92
N TYR A 40 -1.69 -9.93 0.73
CA TYR A 40 -0.23 -9.99 0.61
C TYR A 40 0.29 -9.19 -0.60
N THR A 41 -0.51 -9.05 -1.66
CA THR A 41 -0.17 -8.21 -2.82
C THR A 41 -0.02 -6.74 -2.47
N ASP A 42 -0.68 -6.26 -1.41
CA ASP A 42 -0.54 -4.87 -0.96
C ASP A 42 0.83 -4.61 -0.32
N MET A 43 1.57 -5.67 0.02
CA MET A 43 2.93 -5.57 0.52
C MET A 43 3.93 -5.21 -0.59
N GLU A 44 3.60 -5.43 -1.86
CA GLU A 44 4.49 -5.15 -2.99
C GLU A 44 4.91 -3.67 -3.04
N SER A 45 3.99 -2.76 -2.73
CA SER A 45 4.24 -1.31 -2.70
C SER A 45 4.77 -0.81 -1.35
N GLU A 46 4.71 -1.60 -0.28
CA GLU A 46 5.11 -1.23 1.08
C GLU A 46 6.53 -1.75 1.40
N ASP A 47 6.77 -3.04 1.17
CA ASP A 47 8.02 -3.75 1.44
C ASP A 47 8.23 -4.87 0.41
N TYR A 48 8.87 -4.51 -0.71
CA TYR A 48 9.12 -5.42 -1.82
C TYR A 48 9.95 -6.66 -1.43
N PRO A 49 11.08 -6.55 -0.69
CA PRO A 49 11.81 -7.72 -0.20
C PRO A 49 10.95 -8.67 0.64
N PHE A 50 10.11 -8.14 1.54
CA PHE A 50 9.22 -8.97 2.35
C PHE A 50 8.14 -9.64 1.50
N PHE A 51 7.55 -8.91 0.55
CA PHE A 51 6.61 -9.45 -0.43
C PHE A 51 7.19 -10.64 -1.20
N GLN A 52 8.43 -10.54 -1.69
CA GLN A 52 9.12 -11.65 -2.37
C GLN A 52 9.24 -12.88 -1.47
N GLY A 53 9.56 -12.69 -0.19
CA GLY A 53 9.59 -13.78 0.79
C GLY A 53 8.22 -14.46 0.99
N LEU A 54 7.14 -13.69 1.00
CA LEU A 54 5.78 -14.22 1.10
C LEU A 54 5.36 -14.99 -0.17
N VAL A 55 5.71 -14.48 -1.35
CA VAL A 55 5.48 -15.17 -2.63
C VAL A 55 6.23 -16.50 -2.63
N TYR A 56 7.51 -16.49 -2.24
CA TYR A 56 8.31 -17.70 -2.14
C TYR A 56 7.68 -18.73 -1.20
N LEU A 57 7.20 -18.32 -0.02
CA LEU A 57 6.50 -19.18 0.93
C LEU A 57 5.19 -19.77 0.36
N LEU A 58 4.46 -18.99 -0.45
CA LEU A 58 3.22 -19.45 -1.08
C LEU A 58 3.47 -20.47 -2.19
N GLU A 59 4.50 -20.27 -3.00
CA GLU A 59 4.83 -21.08 -4.17
C GLU A 59 5.60 -22.36 -3.83
N ASN A 60 6.37 -22.35 -2.75
CA ASN A 60 7.20 -23.49 -2.33
C ASN A 60 6.58 -24.23 -1.14
N ASN A 61 7.05 -25.46 -0.91
CA ASN A 61 6.62 -26.24 0.24
C ASN A 61 7.31 -25.73 1.52
N VAL A 62 6.59 -25.59 2.63
CA VAL A 62 7.18 -25.14 3.92
C VAL A 62 8.33 -26.05 4.34
N SER A 63 8.28 -27.35 4.03
CA SER A 63 9.32 -28.32 4.37
C SER A 63 10.66 -28.06 3.65
N THR A 64 10.65 -27.34 2.52
CA THR A 64 11.88 -27.05 1.74
C THR A 64 12.62 -25.81 2.21
N LEU A 65 12.05 -25.04 3.16
CA LEU A 65 12.66 -23.82 3.68
C LEU A 65 13.92 -24.06 4.52
N GLY A 66 14.04 -25.25 5.13
CA GLY A 66 15.20 -25.60 5.97
C GLY A 66 15.21 -24.94 7.36
N TYR A 67 14.12 -24.25 7.73
CA TYR A 67 13.89 -23.70 9.06
C TYR A 67 12.41 -23.82 9.43
N GLU A 68 12.12 -23.85 10.74
CA GLU A 68 10.75 -23.89 11.23
C GLU A 68 10.19 -22.47 11.34
N LEU A 69 9.01 -22.26 10.77
CA LEU A 69 8.27 -21.02 10.85
C LEU A 69 7.13 -21.22 11.85
N THR A 70 6.94 -20.27 12.77
CA THR A 70 5.83 -20.27 13.74
C THR A 70 4.90 -19.09 13.48
N PHE A 71 3.70 -19.10 14.06
CA PHE A 71 2.76 -17.97 13.98
C PHE A 71 3.16 -16.81 14.91
N SER A 72 4.42 -16.39 14.84
CA SER A 72 4.95 -15.22 15.54
C SER A 72 5.83 -14.40 14.59
N THR A 73 5.95 -13.09 14.83
CA THR A 73 6.77 -12.21 14.00
C THR A 73 7.47 -11.17 14.85
N GLU A 74 8.67 -10.78 14.42
CA GLU A 74 9.42 -9.69 15.02
C GLU A 74 8.85 -8.34 14.56
N VAL A 75 8.51 -7.51 15.54
CA VAL A 75 8.00 -6.16 15.35
C VAL A 75 9.00 -5.20 15.98
N GLN A 76 9.47 -4.24 15.18
CA GLN A 76 10.35 -3.18 15.65
C GLN A 76 9.52 -1.93 15.95
N GLU A 77 9.31 -1.63 17.23
CA GLU A 77 8.57 -0.46 17.69
C GLU A 77 9.46 0.41 18.59
N PHE A 78 9.58 1.69 18.27
CA PHE A 78 10.37 2.67 19.05
C PHE A 78 11.83 2.24 19.30
N GLY A 79 12.43 1.48 18.38
CA GLY A 79 13.80 0.98 18.49
C GLY A 79 13.94 -0.31 19.33
N VAL A 80 12.84 -0.85 19.84
CA VAL A 80 12.80 -2.15 20.55
C VAL A 80 12.29 -3.21 19.59
N CYS A 81 12.99 -4.36 19.53
CA CYS A 81 12.53 -5.52 18.79
C CYS A 81 11.75 -6.44 19.75
N GLU A 82 10.47 -6.66 19.47
CA GLU A 82 9.60 -7.55 20.24
C GLU A 82 9.05 -8.66 19.34
N VAL A 83 9.00 -9.88 19.85
CA VAL A 83 8.30 -10.98 19.18
C VAL A 83 6.82 -10.91 19.56
N ARG A 84 5.95 -10.78 18.56
CA ARG A 84 4.50 -10.81 18.74
C ARG A 84 3.89 -12.03 18.09
N ASP A 85 3.03 -12.69 18.85
CA ASP A 85 2.17 -13.76 18.36
C ASP A 85 1.13 -13.21 17.38
N LEU A 86 1.03 -13.83 16.21
CA LEU A 86 0.04 -13.50 15.17
C LEU A 86 -1.37 -13.99 15.53
N LYS A 87 -1.45 -15.03 16.35
CA LYS A 87 -2.68 -15.60 16.93
C LYS A 87 -2.40 -16.12 18.33
N PRO A 88 -3.42 -16.38 19.17
CA PRO A 88 -3.19 -16.90 20.52
C PRO A 88 -2.29 -18.13 20.52
N ASN A 89 -1.23 -18.10 21.33
CA ASN A 89 -0.22 -19.17 21.40
C ASN A 89 0.57 -19.37 20.09
N GLY A 90 0.73 -18.32 19.30
CA GLY A 90 1.28 -18.36 17.95
C GLY A 90 2.72 -18.86 17.87
N GLY A 91 3.56 -18.52 18.85
CA GLY A 91 4.93 -19.02 18.95
C GLY A 91 5.04 -20.55 19.08
N ASN A 92 3.99 -21.25 19.51
CA ASN A 92 3.95 -22.71 19.62
C ASN A 92 3.22 -23.39 18.45
N ILE A 93 2.71 -22.62 17.48
CA ILE A 93 1.98 -23.15 16.33
C ILE A 93 2.91 -23.09 15.13
N ILE A 94 3.25 -24.26 14.59
CA ILE A 94 4.11 -24.39 13.42
C ILE A 94 3.30 -24.12 12.15
N VAL A 95 3.93 -23.43 11.21
CA VAL A 95 3.37 -23.20 9.88
C VAL A 95 3.50 -24.48 9.05
N THR A 96 2.40 -24.94 8.49
CA THR A 96 2.28 -26.11 7.61
C THR A 96 1.71 -25.68 6.26
N GLU A 97 1.72 -26.57 5.28
CA GLU A 97 1.14 -26.28 3.95
C GLU A 97 -0.33 -25.89 4.01
N GLU A 98 -1.08 -26.49 4.94
CA GLU A 98 -2.52 -26.25 5.10
C GLU A 98 -2.79 -24.87 5.71
N ASN A 99 -1.89 -24.38 6.56
CA ASN A 99 -2.08 -23.15 7.33
C ASN A 99 -1.22 -21.97 6.83
N LYS A 100 -0.29 -22.16 5.87
CA LYS A 100 0.60 -21.10 5.38
C LYS A 100 -0.14 -19.88 4.82
N LYS A 101 -1.32 -20.08 4.21
CA LYS A 101 -2.16 -18.97 3.73
C LYS A 101 -2.69 -18.10 4.87
N GLU A 102 -3.03 -18.73 6.00
CA GLU A 102 -3.44 -18.03 7.22
C GLU A 102 -2.25 -17.24 7.80
N TYR A 103 -1.06 -17.87 7.86
CA TYR A 103 0.16 -17.20 8.31
C TYR A 103 0.45 -15.95 7.47
N VAL A 104 0.43 -16.08 6.14
CA VAL A 104 0.65 -14.96 5.22
C VAL A 104 -0.38 -13.85 5.45
N HIS A 105 -1.65 -14.19 5.63
CA HIS A 105 -2.68 -13.19 5.91
C HIS A 105 -2.42 -12.42 7.22
N LEU A 106 -2.12 -13.14 8.31
CA LEU A 106 -1.92 -12.55 9.62
C LEU A 106 -0.63 -11.72 9.69
N VAL A 107 0.47 -12.19 9.09
CA VAL A 107 1.74 -11.42 9.10
C VAL A 107 1.61 -10.14 8.26
N CYS A 108 0.88 -10.19 7.15
CA CYS A 108 0.55 -9.01 6.36
C CYS A 108 -0.25 -7.99 7.17
N GLN A 109 -1.29 -8.46 7.86
CA GLN A 109 -2.10 -7.60 8.72
C GLN A 109 -1.28 -6.99 9.87
N MET A 110 -0.38 -7.77 10.48
CA MET A 110 0.48 -7.26 11.54
C MET A 110 1.47 -6.21 11.03
N LYS A 111 2.09 -6.43 9.87
CA LYS A 111 3.08 -5.49 9.31
C LYS A 111 2.43 -4.18 8.84
N MET A 112 1.29 -4.24 8.13
CA MET A 112 0.62 -3.04 7.61
C MET A 112 -0.19 -2.29 8.69
N THR A 113 -0.79 -3.01 9.64
CA THR A 113 -1.76 -2.41 10.58
C THR A 113 -1.25 -2.40 12.03
N GLY A 114 -0.33 -3.29 12.40
CA GLY A 114 0.01 -3.55 13.81
C GLY A 114 0.53 -2.32 14.55
N ALA A 115 1.55 -1.65 14.00
CA ALA A 115 2.19 -0.49 14.64
C ALA A 115 1.27 0.73 14.76
N ILE A 116 0.30 0.87 13.85
CA ILE A 116 -0.60 2.02 13.79
C ILE A 116 -2.04 1.67 14.21
N ARG A 117 -2.28 0.49 14.77
CA ARG A 117 -3.64 -0.03 14.96
C ARG A 117 -4.53 0.89 15.79
N LYS A 118 -3.97 1.48 16.85
CA LYS A 118 -4.70 2.38 17.75
C LYS A 118 -5.02 3.71 17.05
N GLN A 119 -4.04 4.26 16.35
CA GLN A 119 -4.13 5.52 15.60
C GLN A 119 -5.13 5.37 14.45
N LEU A 120 -5.04 4.26 13.71
CA LEU A 120 -5.96 3.91 12.65
C LEU A 120 -7.39 3.73 13.18
N SER A 121 -7.57 3.03 14.30
CA SER A 121 -8.92 2.83 14.86
C SER A 121 -9.56 4.16 15.26
N ALA A 122 -8.81 5.05 15.93
CA ALA A 122 -9.30 6.38 16.30
C ALA A 122 -9.60 7.25 15.07
N TYR A 123 -8.75 7.17 14.03
CA TYR A 123 -8.99 7.85 12.76
C TYR A 123 -10.29 7.36 12.09
N LEU A 124 -10.48 6.03 12.00
CA LEU A 124 -11.68 5.45 11.39
C LEU A 124 -12.94 5.79 12.17
N GLU A 125 -12.88 5.83 13.51
CA GLU A 125 -14.00 6.26 14.35
C GLU A 125 -14.43 7.68 14.00
N GLY A 126 -13.50 8.65 14.04
CA GLY A 126 -13.81 10.04 13.67
C GLY A 126 -14.23 10.21 12.20
N PHE A 127 -13.64 9.43 11.29
CA PHE A 127 -14.03 9.45 9.87
C PHE A 127 -15.47 8.97 9.69
N TYR A 128 -15.87 7.89 10.38
CA TYR A 128 -17.21 7.32 10.26
C TYR A 128 -18.31 8.11 10.97
N GLU A 129 -17.97 8.96 11.94
CA GLU A 129 -18.90 9.94 12.52
C GLU A 129 -19.36 10.97 11.49
N ILE A 130 -18.47 11.37 10.59
CA ILE A 130 -18.76 12.36 9.54
C ILE A 130 -19.35 11.67 8.30
N ILE A 131 -18.74 10.57 7.85
CA ILE A 131 -19.11 9.85 6.64
C ILE A 131 -19.48 8.40 6.98
N PRO A 132 -20.77 8.04 6.95
CA PRO A 132 -21.20 6.67 7.26
C PRO A 132 -20.47 5.62 6.42
N LYS A 133 -19.96 4.57 7.06
CA LYS A 133 -19.20 3.49 6.41
C LYS A 133 -19.90 2.89 5.18
N ARG A 134 -21.23 2.79 5.19
CA ARG A 134 -22.03 2.29 4.07
C ARG A 134 -21.91 3.13 2.79
N LEU A 135 -21.68 4.43 2.91
CA LEU A 135 -21.55 5.34 1.77
C LEU A 135 -20.14 5.26 1.19
N ILE A 136 -19.13 5.15 2.04
CA ILE A 136 -17.74 5.08 1.56
C ILE A 136 -17.40 3.70 0.98
N SER A 137 -18.06 2.62 1.44
CA SER A 137 -17.77 1.25 0.99
C SER A 137 -18.13 0.94 -0.46
N ILE A 138 -18.85 1.83 -1.16
CA ILE A 138 -19.17 1.67 -2.58
C ILE A 138 -17.95 1.93 -3.48
N PHE A 139 -16.97 2.69 -2.98
CA PHE A 139 -15.78 3.07 -3.73
C PHE A 139 -14.72 1.97 -3.68
N THR A 140 -13.91 1.94 -4.72
CA THR A 140 -12.61 1.27 -4.75
C THR A 140 -11.56 2.09 -4.03
N GLU A 141 -10.43 1.46 -3.73
CA GLU A 141 -9.27 2.06 -3.10
C GLU A 141 -8.74 3.23 -3.93
N GLN A 142 -8.71 3.07 -5.26
CA GLN A 142 -8.30 4.09 -6.22
C GLN A 142 -9.32 5.23 -6.30
N GLU A 143 -10.62 4.94 -6.32
CA GLU A 143 -11.65 5.99 -6.33
C GLU A 143 -11.67 6.78 -5.03
N LEU A 144 -11.43 6.13 -3.89
CA LEU A 144 -11.34 6.80 -2.59
C LEU A 144 -10.11 7.71 -2.53
N GLU A 145 -8.98 7.25 -3.06
CA GLU A 145 -7.78 8.06 -3.21
C GLU A 145 -8.04 9.31 -4.05
N LEU A 146 -8.69 9.14 -5.21
CA LEU A 146 -9.07 10.26 -6.09
C LEU A 146 -10.07 11.21 -5.43
N LEU A 147 -11.01 10.68 -4.64
CA LEU A 147 -12.01 11.49 -3.94
C LEU A 147 -11.37 12.39 -2.88
N ILE A 148 -10.34 11.90 -2.17
CA ILE A 148 -9.64 12.63 -1.11
C ILE A 148 -8.58 13.58 -1.70
N SER A 149 -7.87 13.12 -2.74
CA SER A 149 -6.72 13.82 -3.32
C SER A 149 -7.09 14.79 -4.44
N GLY A 150 -8.32 14.67 -4.96
CA GLY A 150 -8.73 15.32 -6.19
C GLY A 150 -8.26 14.55 -7.44
N LEU A 151 -8.86 14.87 -8.58
CA LEU A 151 -8.44 14.34 -9.88
C LEU A 151 -7.20 15.12 -10.35
N PRO A 152 -6.03 14.48 -10.49
CA PRO A 152 -4.86 15.14 -11.05
C PRO A 152 -5.10 15.40 -12.54
N THR A 153 -4.73 16.59 -13.02
CA THR A 153 -4.63 16.84 -14.45
C THR A 153 -3.27 16.31 -14.91
N ILE A 154 -3.26 15.29 -15.75
CA ILE A 154 -2.02 14.66 -16.22
C ILE A 154 -1.60 15.34 -17.53
N ASP A 155 -0.46 16.03 -17.53
CA ASP A 155 0.14 16.51 -18.77
C ASP A 155 0.83 15.35 -19.50
N ILE A 156 0.19 14.89 -20.57
CA ILE A 156 0.68 13.78 -21.38
C ILE A 156 1.97 14.13 -22.12
N ASP A 157 2.21 15.41 -22.42
CA ASP A 157 3.44 15.83 -23.10
C ASP A 157 4.63 15.84 -22.13
N ASP A 158 4.42 16.26 -20.87
CA ASP A 158 5.41 16.11 -19.80
C ASP A 158 5.71 14.62 -19.50
N LEU A 159 4.66 13.79 -19.39
CA LEU A 159 4.82 12.35 -19.16
C LEU A 159 5.63 11.69 -20.28
N LYS A 160 5.41 12.06 -21.55
CA LYS A 160 6.19 11.58 -22.69
C LYS A 160 7.65 12.01 -22.64
N ALA A 161 7.92 13.25 -22.23
CA ALA A 161 9.27 13.78 -22.17
C ALA A 161 10.13 13.12 -21.08
N ASN A 162 9.51 12.61 -20.02
CA ASN A 162 10.18 12.06 -18.85
C ASN A 162 10.09 10.52 -18.71
N THR A 163 9.52 9.80 -19.69
CA THR A 163 9.41 8.34 -19.66
C THR A 163 10.45 7.68 -20.59
N GLU A 164 11.34 6.85 -20.04
CA GLU A 164 12.22 6.00 -20.84
C GLU A 164 11.47 4.77 -21.35
N ILE A 165 11.22 4.72 -22.66
CA ILE A 165 10.53 3.61 -23.34
C ILE A 165 11.48 2.82 -24.24
N PRO A 166 11.47 1.47 -24.18
CA PRO A 166 12.16 0.64 -25.16
C PRO A 166 11.60 0.86 -26.57
N LEU A 167 12.47 0.97 -27.58
CA LEU A 167 12.11 1.18 -28.99
C LEU A 167 11.10 0.15 -29.53
N SER A 168 11.08 -1.05 -28.97
CA SER A 168 10.16 -2.14 -29.35
C SER A 168 8.68 -1.83 -29.05
N VAL A 169 8.39 -0.94 -28.09
CA VAL A 169 7.03 -0.60 -27.66
C VAL A 169 6.63 0.83 -27.97
N GLU A 170 7.51 1.63 -28.60
CA GLU A 170 7.30 3.05 -28.89
C GLU A 170 6.01 3.33 -29.68
N LYS A 171 5.69 2.48 -30.67
CA LYS A 171 4.45 2.62 -31.46
C LYS A 171 3.19 2.37 -30.64
N GLN A 172 3.24 1.42 -29.70
CA GLN A 172 2.14 1.13 -28.78
C GLN A 172 1.98 2.25 -27.75
N TRP A 173 3.10 2.77 -27.23
CA TRP A 173 3.13 3.92 -26.32
C TRP A 173 2.50 5.17 -26.94
N ASN A 174 2.90 5.52 -28.17
CA ASN A 174 2.35 6.67 -28.87
C ASN A 174 0.85 6.54 -29.16
N THR A 175 0.40 5.32 -29.46
CA THR A 175 -1.03 5.03 -29.63
C THR A 175 -1.76 5.18 -28.29
N GLY A 176 -1.21 4.64 -27.20
CA GLY A 176 -1.77 4.76 -25.85
C GLY A 176 -1.91 6.22 -25.39
N CYS A 177 -0.88 7.03 -25.60
CA CYS A 177 -0.94 8.45 -25.24
C CYS A 177 -2.02 9.22 -26.00
N SER A 178 -2.27 8.88 -27.27
CA SER A 178 -3.36 9.48 -28.06
C SER A 178 -4.73 9.09 -27.53
N TYR A 179 -4.88 7.87 -27.00
CA TYR A 179 -6.11 7.46 -26.32
C TYR A 179 -6.31 8.23 -25.01
N VAL A 180 -5.27 8.38 -24.18
CA VAL A 180 -5.39 9.11 -22.92
C VAL A 180 -5.78 10.58 -23.16
N LYS A 181 -5.16 11.26 -24.15
CA LYS A 181 -5.55 12.62 -24.55
C LYS A 181 -7.00 12.75 -25.05
N ALA A 182 -7.63 11.65 -25.46
CA ALA A 182 -9.02 11.64 -25.91
C ALA A 182 -10.03 11.26 -24.81
N CYS A 183 -9.54 10.85 -23.64
CA CYS A 183 -10.37 10.47 -22.49
C CYS A 183 -10.58 11.60 -21.47
N ASP A 184 -9.75 12.65 -21.53
CA ASP A 184 -10.00 13.96 -20.88
C ASP A 184 -11.09 14.75 -21.63
#